data_AF-A0A1C5KQU1-F1
#
_entry.id   AF-A0A1C5KQU1-F1
#
_cell.length_a   1.000
_cell.length_b   1.000
_cell.length_c   1.000
_cell.angle_alpha   90.00
_cell.angle_beta   90.00
_cell.angle_gamma   90.00
#
_symmetry.space_group_name_H-M   'P 1'
#
loop_
_entity.id
_entity.type
_entity.pdbx_description
1 polymer ?
#
loop_
_entity_poly.entity_id
_entity_poly.type
_entity_poly.pdbx_seq_one_letter_code
_entity_poly.pdbx_strand_id
1 'polypeptide(L)'
;MLLFCLPRFDPAQETEFLKYAKHYIQDGLLFCRMMGEAGSFASLAEYRRVRQIGAIYNGSGKSRAKVVSEFAAQSGYKDDSVSADELLTIAQRNRSIVSLYRTEQDEDGEENGEDVTRDDSWNYAEILWNGIQAKAVTAAFEQLSYKEQWYLEKRNAICMTGGRVSPLSTQSTFEDLAVDFEGTTASGAERFYRRTLDKLRLKLLESGVIHTVTLKQTDMRKKNKRIAAAVYQYQADNDGEWGEIRFDFENGTAEIVKLADWDTVKSNVFAKTAIRYIQGFPEAGLLKSVTVPFWKGRA
;
A
#
# COMPACT_ATOMS: atom_id res chain seq x y z
N MET A 1 -11.41 32.71 34.66
CA MET A 1 -10.37 32.89 35.71
C MET A 1 -10.61 34.11 36.57
N LEU A 2 -10.82 35.33 36.02
CA LEU A 2 -11.19 36.51 36.82
C LEU A 2 -12.48 36.36 37.65
N LEU A 3 -13.48 35.64 37.14
CA LEU A 3 -14.71 35.34 37.88
C LEU A 3 -14.45 34.47 39.14
N PHE A 4 -13.37 33.70 39.19
CA PHE A 4 -12.97 32.94 40.40
C PHE A 4 -12.24 33.82 41.44
N CYS A 5 -11.76 35.00 41.03
CA CYS A 5 -11.08 35.94 41.91
C CYS A 5 -12.05 36.69 42.82
N LEU A 6 -13.25 37.05 42.32
CA LEU A 6 -14.22 37.88 43.03
C LEU A 6 -14.74 37.24 44.34
N PRO A 7 -15.09 35.94 44.40
CA PRO A 7 -15.59 35.32 45.63
C PRO A 7 -14.48 35.03 46.67
N ARG A 8 -13.21 35.07 46.26
CA ARG A 8 -12.05 34.73 47.10
C ARG A 8 -11.27 35.95 47.59
N PHE A 9 -11.67 37.15 47.16
CA PHE A 9 -11.06 38.40 47.58
C PHE A 9 -11.63 38.83 48.93
N ASP A 10 -10.75 39.02 49.91
CA ASP A 10 -11.10 39.54 51.22
C ASP A 10 -10.74 41.03 51.28
N PRO A 11 -11.74 41.94 51.32
CA PRO A 11 -11.50 43.39 51.38
C PRO A 11 -10.90 43.84 52.72
N ALA A 12 -10.87 42.98 53.75
CA ALA A 12 -10.19 43.27 55.01
C ALA A 12 -8.66 43.13 54.91
N GLN A 13 -8.14 42.48 53.85
CA GLN A 13 -6.71 42.49 53.55
C GLN A 13 -6.35 43.84 52.93
N GLU A 14 -5.34 44.54 53.47
CA GLU A 14 -4.85 45.86 53.02
C GLU A 14 -4.24 45.86 51.59
N THR A 15 -4.47 44.81 50.81
CA THR A 15 -3.97 44.66 49.44
C THR A 15 -4.99 45.18 48.43
N GLU A 16 -4.55 46.09 47.56
CA GLU A 16 -5.34 46.53 46.41
C GLU A 16 -5.83 45.35 45.56
N PHE A 17 -7.10 45.37 45.17
CA PHE A 17 -7.73 44.32 44.36
C PHE A 17 -6.94 43.97 43.09
N LEU A 18 -6.35 44.96 42.40
CA LEU A 18 -5.56 44.70 41.19
C LEU A 18 -4.27 43.92 41.47
N LYS A 19 -3.62 44.16 42.62
CA LYS A 19 -2.43 43.39 43.04
C LYS A 19 -2.81 41.94 43.31
N TYR A 20 -3.97 41.73 43.94
CA TYR A 20 -4.54 40.40 44.13
C TYR A 20 -4.95 39.76 42.80
N ALA A 21 -5.70 40.43 41.93
CA ALA A 21 -6.18 39.88 40.66
C ALA A 21 -5.08 39.56 39.64
N LYS A 22 -3.89 40.18 39.76
CA LYS A 22 -2.78 40.03 38.82
C LYS A 22 -2.39 38.57 38.56
N HIS A 23 -2.30 37.74 39.60
CA HIS A 23 -1.92 36.34 39.42
C HIS A 23 -3.02 35.55 38.69
N TYR A 24 -4.29 35.77 39.01
CA TYR A 24 -5.42 35.16 38.28
C TYR A 24 -5.47 35.55 36.80
N ILE A 25 -5.10 36.80 36.48
CA ILE A 25 -5.01 37.26 35.09
C ILE A 25 -3.86 36.55 34.36
N GLN A 26 -2.68 36.51 34.97
CA GLN A 26 -1.50 35.85 34.39
C GLN A 26 -1.72 34.35 34.18
N ASP A 27 -2.28 33.66 35.18
CA ASP A 27 -2.61 32.24 35.11
C ASP A 27 -3.68 31.97 34.06
N GLY A 28 -4.69 32.84 33.97
CA GLY A 28 -5.74 32.75 32.94
C GLY A 28 -5.21 32.91 31.52
N LEU A 29 -4.34 33.90 31.28
CA LEU A 29 -3.71 34.09 29.97
C LEU A 29 -2.84 32.90 29.57
N LEU A 30 -2.11 32.35 30.54
CA LEU A 30 -1.27 31.19 30.31
C LEU A 30 -2.10 29.93 30.02
N PHE A 31 -3.25 29.77 30.70
CA PHE A 31 -4.20 28.68 30.43
C PHE A 31 -4.80 28.79 29.02
N CYS A 32 -5.20 29.99 28.58
CA CYS A 32 -5.69 30.19 27.21
C CYS A 32 -4.63 29.79 26.17
N ARG A 33 -3.36 30.09 26.44
CA ARG A 33 -2.26 29.70 25.56
C ARG A 33 -2.03 28.18 25.56
N MET A 34 -2.09 27.55 26.74
CA MET A 34 -2.02 26.09 26.89
C MET A 34 -3.11 25.40 26.05
N MET A 35 -4.33 25.93 26.05
CA MET A 35 -5.46 25.41 25.27
C MET A 35 -5.30 25.61 23.75
N GLY A 36 -4.59 26.65 23.33
CA GLY A 36 -4.34 26.93 21.91
C GLY A 36 -3.17 26.13 21.32
N GLU A 37 -2.25 25.67 22.16
CA GLU A 37 -1.15 24.79 21.75
C GLU A 37 -1.65 23.34 21.71
N ALA A 38 -1.35 22.61 20.62
CA ALA A 38 -1.85 21.24 20.39
C ALA A 38 -1.24 20.17 21.34
N GLY A 39 -0.49 20.58 22.36
CA GLY A 39 0.10 19.69 23.35
C GLY A 39 -0.90 19.29 24.42
N SER A 40 -1.01 17.99 24.71
CA SER A 40 -1.75 17.50 25.88
C SER A 40 -0.90 17.68 27.15
N PHE A 41 -1.21 18.70 27.95
CA PHE A 41 -0.57 18.93 29.25
C PHE A 41 -1.52 18.52 30.39
N ALA A 42 -1.02 17.87 31.43
CA ALA A 42 -1.84 17.47 32.57
C ALA A 42 -2.17 18.63 33.51
N SER A 43 -1.35 19.69 33.53
CA SER A 43 -1.59 20.88 34.37
C SER A 43 -0.93 22.16 33.87
N LEU A 44 -1.42 23.31 34.36
CA LEU A 44 -0.78 24.62 34.12
C LEU A 44 0.67 24.67 34.65
N ALA A 45 0.94 23.97 35.75
CA ALA A 45 2.28 23.90 36.36
C ALA A 45 3.26 23.12 35.47
N GLU A 46 2.81 22.01 34.89
CA GLU A 46 3.57 21.27 33.87
C GLU A 46 3.83 22.15 32.64
N TYR A 47 2.81 22.84 32.15
CA TYR A 47 2.95 23.76 31.01
C TYR A 47 3.99 24.86 31.26
N ARG A 48 4.02 25.45 32.47
CA ARG A 48 5.06 26.42 32.87
C ARG A 48 6.46 25.83 32.78
N ARG A 49 6.64 24.60 33.28
CA ARG A 49 7.93 23.89 33.28
C ARG A 49 8.40 23.61 31.85
N VAL A 50 7.50 23.13 30.97
CA VAL A 50 7.78 22.92 29.54
C VAL A 50 8.24 24.22 28.86
N ARG A 51 7.58 25.35 29.12
CA ARG A 51 8.01 26.64 28.54
C ARG A 51 9.35 27.12 29.10
N GLN A 52 9.61 26.90 30.38
CA GLN A 52 10.87 27.30 31.02
C GLN A 52 12.05 26.51 30.46
N ILE A 53 11.97 25.18 30.38
CA ILE A 53 13.03 24.36 29.80
C ILE A 53 13.23 24.67 28.30
N GLY A 54 12.14 24.90 27.57
CA GLY A 54 12.19 25.34 26.17
C GLY A 54 12.86 26.71 26.00
N ALA A 55 12.65 27.66 26.92
CA ALA A 55 13.32 28.95 26.88
C ALA A 55 14.83 28.83 27.13
N ILE A 56 15.24 28.01 28.11
CA ILE A 56 16.66 27.73 28.39
C ILE A 56 17.33 27.08 27.18
N TYR A 57 16.66 26.12 26.53
CA TYR A 57 17.20 25.46 25.33
C TYR A 57 17.50 26.46 24.21
N ASN A 58 16.55 27.33 23.89
CA ASN A 58 16.72 28.30 22.80
C ASN A 58 17.68 29.45 23.13
N GLY A 59 17.67 29.93 24.39
CA GLY A 59 18.52 31.04 24.79
C GLY A 59 20.00 30.66 24.97
N SER A 60 20.30 29.36 25.09
CA SER A 60 21.64 28.91 25.46
C SER A 60 22.48 28.30 24.34
N GLY A 61 21.86 27.75 23.27
CA GLY A 61 22.56 27.01 22.21
C GLY A 61 23.35 25.79 22.71
N LYS A 62 23.08 25.33 23.94
CA LYS A 62 23.79 24.23 24.61
C LYS A 62 23.21 22.87 24.18
N SER A 63 24.00 21.82 24.38
CA SER A 63 23.54 20.44 24.17
C SER A 63 22.40 20.06 25.12
N ARG A 64 21.54 19.13 24.67
CA ARG A 64 20.35 18.63 25.38
C ARG A 64 20.63 18.31 26.86
N ALA A 65 21.66 17.52 27.13
CA ALA A 65 22.05 17.10 28.48
C ALA A 65 22.39 18.27 29.41
N LYS A 66 23.05 19.31 28.88
CA LYS A 66 23.44 20.49 29.65
C LYS A 66 22.24 21.36 30.01
N VAL A 67 21.27 21.47 29.10
CA VAL A 67 20.00 22.18 29.33
C VAL A 67 19.15 21.48 30.38
N VAL A 68 19.05 20.15 30.30
CA VAL A 68 18.31 19.33 31.29
C VAL A 68 18.93 19.48 32.69
N SER A 69 20.27 19.45 32.78
CA SER A 69 20.97 19.62 34.05
C SER A 69 20.82 21.04 34.64
N GLU A 70 20.90 22.07 33.79
CA GLU A 70 20.70 23.47 34.18
C GLU A 70 19.26 23.74 34.63
N PHE A 71 18.28 23.17 33.94
CA PHE A 71 16.87 23.24 34.33
C PHE A 71 16.64 22.55 35.68
N ALA A 72 17.17 21.34 35.89
CA ALA A 72 17.02 20.62 37.15
C ALA A 72 17.64 21.39 38.33
N ALA A 73 18.77 22.05 38.12
CA ALA A 73 19.42 22.89 39.13
C ALA A 73 18.63 24.17 39.45
N GLN A 74 18.02 24.83 38.45
CA GLN A 74 17.27 26.08 38.64
C GLN A 74 15.87 25.88 39.21
N SER A 75 15.20 24.80 38.83
CA SER A 75 13.79 24.56 39.19
C SER A 75 13.64 23.71 40.45
N GLY A 76 14.74 23.16 41.00
CA GLY A 76 14.70 22.21 42.11
C GLY A 76 13.93 20.94 41.77
N TYR A 77 13.75 20.65 40.47
CA TYR A 77 12.87 19.61 39.97
C TYR A 77 13.48 18.23 40.21
N LYS A 78 12.95 17.56 41.24
CA LYS A 78 13.15 16.14 41.56
C LYS A 78 11.76 15.51 41.59
N ASP A 79 11.15 15.37 40.42
CA ASP A 79 9.81 14.80 40.30
C ASP A 79 9.95 13.36 39.78
N ASP A 80 9.39 12.40 40.51
CA ASP A 80 9.49 10.96 40.21
C ASP A 80 8.57 10.54 39.04
N SER A 81 7.78 11.47 38.49
CA SER A 81 6.68 11.19 37.56
C SER A 81 6.95 11.52 36.08
N VAL A 82 7.74 12.56 35.79
CA VAL A 82 8.06 13.00 34.41
C VAL A 82 9.51 13.46 34.37
N SER A 83 10.32 12.88 33.48
CA SER A 83 11.72 13.26 33.38
C SER A 83 11.86 14.66 32.77
N ALA A 84 12.85 15.44 33.24
CA ALA A 84 13.18 16.73 32.62
C ALA A 84 13.52 16.59 31.12
N ASP A 85 13.95 15.41 30.69
CA ASP A 85 14.17 15.10 29.28
C ASP A 85 12.85 14.96 28.47
N GLU A 86 11.81 14.40 29.09
CA GLU A 86 10.48 14.30 28.49
C GLU A 86 9.86 15.69 28.34
N LEU A 87 10.00 16.56 29.34
CA LEU A 87 9.56 17.96 29.25
C LEU A 87 10.20 18.70 28.07
N LEU A 88 11.48 18.45 27.80
CA LEU A 88 12.17 19.04 26.66
C LEU A 88 11.67 18.45 25.33
N THR A 89 11.40 17.14 25.27
CA THR A 89 10.79 16.50 24.10
C THR A 89 9.41 17.10 23.80
N ILE A 90 8.59 17.29 24.84
CA ILE A 90 7.27 17.93 24.71
C ILE A 90 7.42 19.38 24.22
N ALA A 91 8.37 20.14 24.78
CA ALA A 91 8.63 21.52 24.35
C ALA A 91 9.05 21.60 22.87
N GLN A 92 9.86 20.65 22.40
CA GLN A 92 10.29 20.57 21.00
C GLN A 92 9.13 20.16 20.09
N ARG A 93 8.41 19.10 20.45
CA ARG A 93 7.24 18.60 19.70
C ARG A 93 6.18 19.68 19.54
N ASN A 94 5.80 20.36 20.62
CA ASN A 94 4.77 21.41 20.55
C ASN A 94 5.15 22.58 19.63
N ARG A 95 6.45 22.81 19.39
CA ARG A 95 6.92 23.81 18.42
C ARG A 95 7.04 23.26 17.00
N SER A 96 7.25 21.96 16.85
CA SER A 96 7.34 21.30 15.55
C SER A 96 5.98 20.82 15.03
N ILE A 97 4.90 20.97 15.80
CA ILE A 97 3.54 20.70 15.31
C ILE A 97 3.22 21.75 14.24
N VAL A 98 3.16 21.28 13.01
CA VAL A 98 2.69 22.02 11.84
C VAL A 98 1.32 21.47 11.47
N SER A 99 0.42 22.32 10.97
CA SER A 99 -0.88 21.86 10.48
C SER A 99 -0.68 20.89 9.31
N LEU A 100 -1.41 19.78 9.31
CA LEU A 100 -1.36 18.78 8.23
C LEU A 100 -1.64 19.42 6.85
N TYR A 101 -2.54 20.42 6.81
CA TYR A 101 -2.93 21.16 5.62
C TYR A 101 -2.09 22.42 5.34
N ARG A 102 -0.85 22.48 5.82
CA ARG A 102 0.02 23.59 5.45
C ARG A 102 0.42 23.40 3.98
N THR A 103 -0.19 24.17 3.08
CA THR A 103 0.34 24.37 1.74
C THR A 103 1.57 25.26 1.88
N GLU A 104 2.75 24.66 1.76
CA GLU A 104 3.96 25.46 1.54
C GLU A 104 3.83 26.07 0.15
N GLN A 105 3.91 27.41 0.07
CA GLN A 105 4.04 28.10 -1.22
C GLN A 105 5.47 27.92 -1.70
N ASP A 106 5.81 26.70 -2.11
CA ASP A 106 6.98 26.47 -2.94
C ASP A 106 6.53 26.64 -4.39
N GLU A 107 7.14 27.59 -5.11
CA GLU A 107 6.74 27.98 -6.46
C GLU A 107 6.82 26.83 -7.49
N ASP A 108 7.34 25.65 -7.14
CA ASP A 108 7.56 24.53 -8.05
C ASP A 108 7.28 23.11 -7.46
N GLY A 109 6.34 22.95 -6.52
CA GLY A 109 6.01 21.60 -6.03
C GLY A 109 4.62 21.44 -5.43
N GLU A 110 3.72 20.74 -6.14
CA GLU A 110 2.44 20.26 -5.59
C GLU A 110 2.65 19.05 -4.66
N GLU A 111 3.52 19.16 -3.65
CA GLU A 111 3.66 18.12 -2.62
C GLU A 111 3.09 18.66 -1.31
N ASN A 112 1.80 18.38 -1.07
CA ASN A 112 1.15 18.73 0.18
C ASN A 112 1.77 17.92 1.32
N GLY A 113 1.70 18.42 2.57
CA GLY A 113 2.17 17.69 3.75
C GLY A 113 1.53 16.30 3.98
N GLU A 114 0.43 15.98 3.29
CA GLU A 114 -0.16 14.64 3.24
C GLU A 114 0.74 13.62 2.50
N ASP A 115 1.47 14.02 1.46
CA ASP A 115 2.35 13.12 0.70
C ASP A 115 3.58 12.69 1.51
N VAL A 116 4.00 13.50 2.49
CA VAL A 116 5.14 13.22 3.37
C VAL A 116 4.82 12.14 4.42
N THR A 117 3.55 11.89 4.71
CA THR A 117 3.09 10.93 5.73
C THR A 117 2.16 9.87 5.16
N ARG A 118 2.52 9.35 3.98
CA ARG A 118 1.86 8.20 3.37
C ARG A 118 1.99 6.96 4.27
N ASP A 119 0.87 6.49 4.82
CA ASP A 119 0.81 5.26 5.62
C ASP A 119 0.94 4.02 4.72
N ASP A 120 2.19 3.65 4.43
CA ASP A 120 2.56 2.48 3.63
C ASP A 120 2.67 1.18 4.48
N SER A 121 2.10 1.15 5.69
CA SER A 121 2.25 -0.01 6.60
C SER A 121 1.45 -1.25 6.18
N TRP A 122 0.60 -1.14 5.17
CA TRP A 122 -0.26 -2.23 4.70
C TRP A 122 0.39 -2.94 3.49
N ASN A 123 0.81 -4.19 3.71
CA ASN A 123 1.19 -5.10 2.63
C ASN A 123 -0.09 -5.63 1.93
N TYR A 124 -0.69 -4.79 1.08
CA TYR A 124 -1.90 -5.14 0.35
C TYR A 124 -1.77 -6.45 -0.44
N ALA A 125 -0.57 -6.79 -0.92
CA ALA A 125 -0.34 -8.05 -1.60
C ALA A 125 -0.49 -9.26 -0.65
N GLU A 126 0.01 -9.19 0.58
CA GLU A 126 -0.16 -10.27 1.56
C GLU A 126 -1.58 -10.36 2.14
N ILE A 127 -2.32 -9.26 2.13
CA ILE A 127 -3.71 -9.19 2.60
C ILE A 127 -4.69 -9.68 1.52
N LEU A 128 -4.51 -9.28 0.25
CA LEU A 128 -5.38 -9.68 -0.87
C LEU A 128 -5.09 -11.10 -1.37
N TRP A 129 -3.84 -11.55 -1.30
CA TRP A 129 -3.47 -12.90 -1.68
C TRP A 129 -3.41 -13.74 -0.41
N ASN A 130 -4.09 -14.90 -0.38
CA ASN A 130 -3.93 -15.87 0.71
C ASN A 130 -2.42 -16.02 0.96
N GLY A 131 -1.88 -15.63 2.13
CA GLY A 131 -0.42 -15.46 2.31
C GLY A 131 0.45 -16.65 1.86
N ILE A 132 -0.12 -17.85 1.76
CA ILE A 132 0.48 -19.05 1.14
C ILE A 132 0.74 -18.86 -0.37
N GLN A 133 -0.24 -18.34 -1.13
CA GLN A 133 -0.10 -18.01 -2.55
C GLN A 133 0.89 -16.88 -2.76
N ALA A 134 0.88 -15.85 -1.90
CA ALA A 134 1.86 -14.76 -1.97
C ALA A 134 3.29 -15.31 -1.85
N LYS A 135 3.56 -16.15 -0.86
CA LYS A 135 4.87 -16.81 -0.68
C LYS A 135 5.30 -17.63 -1.88
N ALA A 136 4.39 -18.40 -2.47
CA ALA A 136 4.70 -19.22 -3.63
C ALA A 136 4.95 -18.37 -4.90
N VAL A 137 4.23 -17.26 -5.05
CA VAL A 137 4.48 -16.28 -6.12
C VAL A 137 5.85 -15.61 -5.93
N THR A 138 6.20 -15.20 -4.72
CA THR A 138 7.52 -14.63 -4.41
C THR A 138 8.63 -15.63 -4.72
N ALA A 139 8.50 -16.88 -4.29
CA ALA A 139 9.50 -17.92 -4.58
C ALA A 139 9.67 -18.19 -6.08
N ALA A 140 8.57 -18.19 -6.86
CA ALA A 140 8.63 -18.33 -8.31
C ALA A 140 9.27 -17.10 -8.99
N PHE A 141 9.02 -15.91 -8.45
CA PHE A 141 9.59 -14.66 -8.92
C PHE A 141 11.10 -14.56 -8.67
N GLU A 142 11.56 -15.01 -7.49
CA GLU A 142 12.98 -15.06 -7.12
C GLU A 142 13.82 -15.97 -8.03
N GLN A 143 13.20 -16.95 -8.71
CA GLN A 143 13.88 -17.80 -9.70
C GLN A 143 14.14 -17.11 -11.04
N LEU A 144 13.51 -15.95 -11.30
CA LEU A 144 13.77 -15.15 -12.50
C LEU A 144 15.08 -14.38 -12.36
N SER A 145 15.68 -14.01 -13.50
CA SER A 145 16.85 -13.13 -13.48
C SER A 145 16.48 -11.72 -13.00
N TYR A 146 17.46 -10.97 -12.48
CA TYR A 146 17.27 -9.59 -12.02
C TYR A 146 16.58 -8.71 -13.08
N LYS A 147 17.01 -8.84 -14.36
CA LYS A 147 16.40 -8.09 -15.47
C LYS A 147 14.93 -8.46 -15.67
N GLU A 148 14.60 -9.74 -15.59
CA GLU A 148 13.23 -10.23 -15.72
C GLU A 148 12.33 -9.73 -14.59
N GLN A 149 12.83 -9.79 -13.35
CA GLN A 149 12.15 -9.27 -12.17
C GLN A 149 11.86 -7.78 -12.31
N TRP A 150 12.88 -6.99 -12.65
CA TRP A 150 12.76 -5.55 -12.82
C TRP A 150 11.70 -5.18 -13.88
N TYR A 151 11.68 -5.87 -15.02
CA TYR A 151 10.68 -5.62 -16.08
C TYR A 151 9.25 -5.85 -15.58
N LEU A 152 9.04 -6.92 -14.81
CA LEU A 152 7.73 -7.23 -14.25
C LEU A 152 7.31 -6.22 -13.18
N GLU A 153 8.22 -5.83 -12.30
CA GLU A 153 7.96 -4.85 -11.24
C GLU A 153 7.58 -3.47 -11.82
N LYS A 154 8.41 -2.94 -12.73
CA LYS A 154 8.16 -1.64 -13.35
C LYS A 154 6.92 -1.61 -14.21
N ARG A 155 6.69 -2.66 -15.01
CA ARG A 155 5.50 -2.73 -15.87
C ARG A 155 4.21 -2.92 -15.09
N ASN A 156 4.24 -3.49 -13.89
CA ASN A 156 3.04 -3.66 -13.06
C ASN A 156 2.93 -2.63 -11.93
N ALA A 157 3.91 -1.72 -11.79
CA ALA A 157 4.00 -0.78 -10.67
C ALA A 157 3.99 -1.49 -9.31
N ILE A 158 4.67 -2.64 -9.21
CA ILE A 158 4.75 -3.45 -7.98
C ILE A 158 6.22 -3.54 -7.57
N CYS A 159 6.49 -3.56 -6.27
CA CYS A 159 7.78 -3.92 -5.71
C CYS A 159 7.60 -5.19 -4.87
N MET A 160 8.12 -6.32 -5.35
CA MET A 160 8.02 -7.60 -4.67
C MET A 160 8.89 -7.64 -3.42
N THR A 161 10.08 -7.03 -3.48
CA THR A 161 11.01 -6.92 -2.33
C THR A 161 10.41 -6.08 -1.19
N GLY A 162 9.71 -5.00 -1.54
CA GLY A 162 9.07 -4.12 -0.57
C GLY A 162 7.64 -4.51 -0.17
N GLY A 163 7.03 -5.46 -0.87
CA GLY A 163 5.60 -5.79 -0.73
C GLY A 163 4.67 -4.63 -1.10
N ARG A 164 5.12 -3.72 -1.97
CA ARG A 164 4.41 -2.46 -2.27
C ARG A 164 3.76 -2.49 -3.64
N VAL A 165 2.62 -1.82 -3.75
CA VAL A 165 1.95 -1.54 -5.03
C VAL A 165 1.86 -0.03 -5.17
N SER A 166 2.52 0.49 -6.19
CA SER A 166 2.51 1.91 -6.52
C SER A 166 1.27 2.26 -7.35
N PRO A 167 0.86 3.53 -7.39
CA PRO A 167 -0.26 3.96 -8.22
C PRO A 167 -0.05 3.61 -9.69
N LEU A 168 -1.13 3.35 -10.43
CA LEU A 168 -1.06 3.00 -11.85
C LEU A 168 -0.41 4.10 -12.71
N SER A 169 -0.43 5.37 -12.26
CA SER A 169 0.29 6.48 -12.91
C SER A 169 1.82 6.30 -12.94
N THR A 170 2.38 5.49 -12.02
CA THR A 170 3.82 5.17 -11.98
C THR A 170 4.19 3.98 -12.86
N GLN A 171 3.22 3.39 -13.57
CA GLN A 171 3.43 2.24 -14.44
C GLN A 171 4.27 2.65 -15.65
N SER A 172 5.46 2.04 -15.80
CA SER A 172 6.33 2.33 -16.93
C SER A 172 5.72 1.87 -18.25
N THR A 173 5.87 2.70 -19.29
CA THR A 173 5.52 2.35 -20.67
C THR A 173 6.60 1.43 -21.27
N PHE A 174 6.30 0.78 -22.40
CA PHE A 174 7.31 -0.08 -23.05
C PHE A 174 8.45 0.74 -23.66
N GLU A 175 8.18 1.99 -23.99
CA GLU A 175 9.16 2.99 -24.38
C GLU A 175 10.13 3.28 -23.22
N ASP A 176 9.61 3.58 -22.03
CA ASP A 176 10.44 3.83 -20.84
C ASP A 176 11.30 2.60 -20.49
N LEU A 177 10.69 1.40 -20.51
CA LEU A 177 11.39 0.14 -20.24
C LEU A 177 12.47 -0.17 -21.28
N ALA A 178 12.37 0.37 -22.49
CA ALA A 178 13.35 0.20 -23.54
C ALA A 178 14.54 1.16 -23.38
N VAL A 179 14.30 2.36 -22.84
CA VAL A 179 15.36 3.36 -22.53
C VAL A 179 16.30 2.84 -21.45
N ASP A 180 15.75 2.23 -20.39
CA ASP A 180 16.53 1.77 -19.23
C ASP A 180 17.46 0.59 -19.54
N PHE A 181 17.22 -0.14 -20.64
CA PHE A 181 18.11 -1.19 -21.15
C PHE A 181 18.49 -0.90 -22.59
N GLU A 182 19.54 -0.10 -22.76
CA GLU A 182 20.15 0.31 -24.03
C GLU A 182 20.12 -0.82 -25.08
N GLY A 183 19.59 -0.52 -26.27
CA GLY A 183 19.59 -1.44 -27.41
C GLY A 183 18.29 -2.24 -27.64
N THR A 184 17.19 -1.91 -26.94
CA THR A 184 15.88 -2.48 -27.23
C THR A 184 14.93 -1.43 -27.81
N THR A 185 14.10 -1.82 -28.78
CA THR A 185 12.96 -0.99 -29.20
C THR A 185 11.78 -1.27 -28.26
N ALA A 186 10.78 -0.40 -28.22
CA ALA A 186 9.54 -0.66 -27.46
C ALA A 186 8.93 -2.05 -27.79
N SER A 187 8.96 -2.45 -29.06
CA SER A 187 8.52 -3.79 -29.48
C SER A 187 9.41 -4.94 -28.95
N GLY A 188 10.71 -4.67 -28.75
CA GLY A 188 11.65 -5.61 -28.15
C GLY A 188 11.39 -5.75 -26.65
N ALA A 189 11.16 -4.64 -25.95
CA ALA A 189 10.78 -4.60 -24.54
C ALA A 189 9.46 -5.35 -24.30
N GLU A 190 8.46 -5.15 -25.16
CA GLU A 190 7.19 -5.88 -25.07
C GLU A 190 7.38 -7.39 -25.27
N ARG A 191 8.14 -7.82 -26.28
CA ARG A 191 8.43 -9.26 -26.49
C ARG A 191 9.18 -9.86 -25.31
N PHE A 192 10.13 -9.12 -24.75
CA PHE A 192 10.86 -9.55 -23.57
C PHE A 192 9.91 -9.72 -22.38
N TYR A 193 9.08 -8.71 -22.10
CA TYR A 193 8.07 -8.77 -21.06
C TYR A 193 7.13 -9.97 -21.21
N ARG A 194 6.61 -10.22 -22.43
CA ARG A 194 5.75 -11.38 -22.70
C ARG A 194 6.47 -12.72 -22.44
N ARG A 195 7.73 -12.86 -22.87
CA ARG A 195 8.55 -14.05 -22.58
C ARG A 195 8.79 -14.23 -21.08
N THR A 196 9.02 -13.14 -20.37
CA THR A 196 9.22 -13.15 -18.92
C THR A 196 7.95 -13.58 -18.18
N LEU A 197 6.79 -13.06 -18.59
CA LEU A 197 5.50 -13.50 -18.08
C LEU A 197 5.26 -14.99 -18.33
N ASP A 198 5.58 -15.48 -19.54
CA ASP A 198 5.44 -16.90 -19.86
C ASP A 198 6.37 -17.78 -18.99
N LYS A 199 7.60 -17.31 -18.71
CA LYS A 199 8.51 -17.99 -17.77
C LYS A 199 7.96 -18.01 -16.36
N LEU A 200 7.49 -16.87 -15.84
CA LEU A 200 6.90 -16.78 -14.51
C LEU A 200 5.70 -17.74 -14.39
N ARG A 201 4.84 -17.76 -15.41
CA ARG A 201 3.70 -18.66 -15.51
C ARG A 201 4.11 -20.12 -15.40
N LEU A 202 5.16 -20.54 -16.11
CA LEU A 202 5.67 -21.92 -16.03
C LEU A 202 6.15 -22.25 -14.60
N LYS A 203 6.85 -21.33 -13.94
CA LYS A 203 7.26 -21.50 -12.53
C LYS A 203 6.09 -21.59 -11.55
N LEU A 204 5.03 -20.83 -11.80
CA LEU A 204 3.80 -20.88 -11.00
C LEU A 204 3.00 -22.17 -11.22
N LEU A 205 3.13 -22.77 -12.41
CA LEU A 205 2.58 -24.09 -12.71
C LEU A 205 3.40 -25.20 -12.04
N GLU A 206 4.73 -25.14 -12.12
CA GLU A 206 5.64 -26.10 -11.44
C GLU A 206 5.42 -26.11 -9.91
N SER A 207 5.10 -24.96 -9.32
CA SER A 207 4.80 -24.83 -7.89
C SER A 207 3.35 -25.22 -7.52
N GLY A 208 2.51 -25.58 -8.50
CA GLY A 208 1.12 -26.01 -8.28
C GLY A 208 0.18 -24.90 -7.81
N VAL A 209 0.59 -23.64 -7.96
CA VAL A 209 -0.18 -22.46 -7.52
C VAL A 209 -1.23 -22.09 -8.56
N ILE A 210 -0.84 -22.14 -9.84
CA ILE A 210 -1.69 -21.85 -10.99
C ILE A 210 -1.86 -23.13 -11.80
N HIS A 211 -3.08 -23.36 -12.26
CA HIS A 211 -3.36 -24.35 -13.27
C HIS A 211 -3.53 -23.69 -14.63
N THR A 212 -3.20 -24.40 -15.71
CA THR A 212 -3.34 -23.89 -17.06
C THR A 212 -4.20 -24.82 -17.91
N VAL A 213 -5.06 -24.25 -18.75
CA VAL A 213 -5.75 -24.96 -19.82
C VAL A 213 -5.12 -24.52 -21.13
N THR A 214 -4.49 -25.43 -21.87
CA THR A 214 -4.22 -25.19 -23.29
C THR A 214 -5.46 -25.55 -24.08
N LEU A 215 -5.87 -24.67 -24.99
CA LEU A 215 -6.95 -24.88 -25.94
C LEU A 215 -6.36 -24.87 -27.34
N LYS A 216 -6.70 -25.89 -28.13
CA LYS A 216 -6.37 -25.97 -29.55
C LYS A 216 -7.65 -26.18 -30.33
N GLN A 217 -7.90 -25.33 -31.31
CA GLN A 217 -9.03 -25.51 -32.20
C GLN A 217 -8.68 -26.58 -33.23
N THR A 218 -9.45 -27.67 -33.26
CA THR A 218 -9.25 -28.74 -34.25
C THR A 218 -10.17 -28.56 -35.45
N ASP A 219 -11.45 -28.29 -35.21
CA ASP A 219 -12.45 -28.15 -36.26
C ASP A 219 -13.34 -26.93 -36.08
N MET A 220 -13.83 -26.40 -37.20
CA MET A 220 -14.76 -25.29 -37.23
C MET A 220 -15.83 -25.48 -38.30
N ARG A 221 -17.07 -25.19 -37.96
CA ARG A 221 -18.20 -25.11 -38.91
C ARG A 221 -18.64 -23.65 -38.99
N LYS A 222 -18.64 -23.12 -40.22
CA LYS A 222 -19.10 -21.75 -40.50
C LYS A 222 -20.46 -21.78 -41.19
N LYS A 223 -21.34 -20.86 -40.82
CA LYS A 223 -22.62 -20.59 -41.49
C LYS A 223 -22.72 -19.09 -41.69
N ASN A 224 -23.03 -18.64 -42.91
CA ASN A 224 -23.13 -17.22 -43.25
C ASN A 224 -21.96 -16.35 -42.74
N LYS A 225 -20.71 -16.80 -42.96
CA LYS A 225 -19.46 -16.15 -42.53
C LYS A 225 -19.23 -16.06 -41.00
N ARG A 226 -20.14 -16.57 -40.16
CA ARG A 226 -19.97 -16.70 -38.71
C ARG A 226 -19.61 -18.13 -38.33
N ILE A 227 -18.88 -18.32 -37.23
CA ILE A 227 -18.60 -19.67 -36.68
C ILE A 227 -19.88 -20.13 -36.00
N ALA A 228 -20.51 -21.17 -36.53
CA ALA A 228 -21.73 -21.74 -35.96
C ALA A 228 -21.37 -22.74 -34.84
N ALA A 229 -20.37 -23.60 -35.09
CA ALA A 229 -19.88 -24.55 -34.10
C ALA A 229 -18.37 -24.75 -34.24
N ALA A 230 -17.68 -25.07 -33.15
CA ALA A 230 -16.27 -25.44 -33.17
C ALA A 230 -15.97 -26.59 -32.21
N VAL A 231 -14.95 -27.36 -32.56
CA VAL A 231 -14.38 -28.41 -31.71
C VAL A 231 -13.04 -27.90 -31.19
N TYR A 232 -12.89 -27.93 -29.87
CA TYR A 232 -11.68 -27.56 -29.16
C TYR A 232 -11.14 -28.76 -28.42
N GLN A 233 -9.87 -29.08 -28.66
CA GLN A 233 -9.11 -29.94 -27.78
C GLN A 233 -8.56 -29.10 -26.63
N TYR A 234 -8.65 -29.61 -25.42
CA TYR A 234 -8.07 -28.98 -24.24
C TYR A 234 -7.09 -29.93 -23.54
N GLN A 235 -5.99 -29.39 -23.02
CA GLN A 235 -5.05 -30.14 -22.20
C GLN A 235 -4.76 -29.36 -20.91
N ALA A 236 -4.82 -30.07 -19.79
CA ALA A 236 -4.59 -29.54 -18.45
C ALA A 236 -3.09 -29.44 -18.16
N ASP A 237 -2.64 -28.34 -17.57
CA ASP A 237 -1.29 -28.14 -17.05
C ASP A 237 -0.12 -28.47 -18.01
N ASN A 238 -0.36 -28.44 -19.32
CA ASN A 238 0.57 -28.91 -20.36
C ASN A 238 1.02 -30.37 -20.17
N ASP A 239 0.29 -31.16 -19.39
CA ASP A 239 0.60 -32.55 -19.07
C ASP A 239 -0.65 -33.44 -19.26
N GLY A 240 -0.43 -34.67 -19.71
CA GLY A 240 -1.50 -35.63 -19.95
C GLY A 240 -2.23 -35.51 -21.30
N GLU A 241 -3.29 -36.30 -21.43
CA GLU A 241 -4.04 -36.46 -22.68
C GLU A 241 -4.93 -35.25 -23.02
N TRP A 242 -5.23 -35.11 -24.31
CA TRP A 242 -6.19 -34.11 -24.78
C TRP A 242 -7.62 -34.58 -24.51
N GLY A 243 -8.39 -33.74 -23.82
CA GLY A 243 -9.85 -33.81 -23.81
C GLY A 243 -10.44 -33.06 -25.00
N GLU A 244 -11.71 -33.30 -25.30
CA GLU A 244 -12.44 -32.67 -26.40
C GLU A 244 -13.72 -32.00 -25.89
N ILE A 245 -13.91 -30.74 -26.29
CA ILE A 245 -15.10 -29.94 -26.02
C ILE A 245 -15.67 -29.47 -27.34
N ARG A 246 -16.99 -29.57 -27.48
CA ARG A 246 -17.73 -28.98 -28.60
C ARG A 246 -18.47 -27.76 -28.11
N PHE A 247 -18.38 -26.70 -28.89
CA PHE A 247 -19.06 -25.46 -28.61
C PHE A 247 -19.98 -25.10 -29.77
N ASP A 248 -21.24 -24.87 -29.47
CA ASP A 248 -22.24 -24.35 -30.38
C ASP A 248 -22.48 -22.87 -30.07
N PHE A 249 -21.99 -22.01 -30.96
CA PHE A 249 -22.09 -20.56 -30.81
C PHE A 249 -23.50 -20.05 -31.16
N GLU A 250 -24.30 -20.79 -31.95
CA GLU A 250 -25.67 -20.37 -32.28
C GLU A 250 -26.58 -20.49 -31.05
N ASN A 251 -26.41 -21.55 -30.26
CA ASN A 251 -27.20 -21.82 -29.07
C ASN A 251 -26.50 -21.39 -27.76
N GLY A 252 -25.23 -21.02 -27.81
CA GLY A 252 -24.40 -20.71 -26.63
C GLY A 252 -24.13 -21.93 -25.74
N THR A 253 -24.30 -23.13 -26.27
CA THR A 253 -24.17 -24.38 -25.51
C THR A 253 -22.81 -25.03 -25.72
N ALA A 254 -22.32 -25.71 -24.68
CA ALA A 254 -21.05 -26.41 -24.73
C ALA A 254 -21.20 -27.83 -24.19
N GLU A 255 -20.62 -28.78 -24.90
CA GLU A 255 -20.65 -30.20 -24.56
C GLU A 255 -19.24 -30.71 -24.36
N ILE A 256 -19.02 -31.45 -23.27
CA ILE A 256 -17.77 -32.16 -23.02
C ILE A 256 -17.88 -33.50 -23.72
N VAL A 257 -17.15 -33.68 -24.82
CA VAL A 257 -17.20 -34.90 -25.64
C VAL A 257 -16.30 -35.98 -25.05
N LYS A 258 -15.07 -35.59 -24.69
CA LYS A 258 -14.10 -36.47 -24.04
C LYS A 258 -13.44 -35.72 -22.89
N LEU A 259 -13.43 -36.33 -21.71
CA LEU A 259 -12.57 -35.85 -20.62
C LEU A 259 -11.13 -36.29 -20.88
N ALA A 260 -10.15 -35.44 -20.57
CA ALA A 260 -8.76 -35.88 -20.51
C ALA A 260 -8.63 -37.00 -19.45
N ASP A 261 -7.88 -38.08 -19.75
CA ASP A 261 -7.75 -39.30 -18.92
C ASP A 261 -6.89 -39.10 -17.65
N TRP A 262 -7.16 -38.01 -16.94
CA TRP A 262 -6.78 -37.77 -15.57
C TRP A 262 -8.04 -37.67 -14.71
N ASP A 263 -7.92 -37.95 -13.41
CA ASP A 263 -8.95 -37.84 -12.37
C ASP A 263 -10.20 -37.05 -12.83
N THR A 264 -11.32 -37.75 -13.04
CA THR A 264 -12.54 -37.21 -13.64
C THR A 264 -13.02 -35.91 -12.99
N VAL A 265 -12.75 -35.74 -11.69
CA VAL A 265 -13.08 -34.53 -10.93
C VAL A 265 -12.21 -33.35 -11.37
N LYS A 266 -10.91 -33.55 -11.53
CA LYS A 266 -9.98 -32.51 -12.00
C LYS A 266 -10.28 -32.14 -13.45
N SER A 267 -10.37 -33.12 -14.35
CA SER A 267 -10.62 -32.87 -15.78
C SER A 267 -11.93 -32.11 -16.02
N ASN A 268 -12.96 -32.33 -15.21
CA ASN A 268 -14.20 -31.58 -15.29
C ASN A 268 -14.05 -30.09 -14.90
N VAL A 269 -13.19 -29.77 -13.92
CA VAL A 269 -12.87 -28.37 -13.58
C VAL A 269 -12.16 -27.69 -14.76
N PHE A 270 -11.15 -28.32 -15.36
CA PHE A 270 -10.45 -27.76 -16.53
C PHE A 270 -11.40 -27.56 -17.72
N ALA A 271 -12.27 -28.54 -17.99
CA ALA A 271 -13.26 -28.44 -19.07
C ALA A 271 -14.27 -27.31 -18.84
N LYS A 272 -14.79 -27.15 -17.61
CA LYS A 272 -15.68 -26.03 -17.28
C LYS A 272 -14.99 -24.68 -17.40
N THR A 273 -13.73 -24.57 -16.99
CA THR A 273 -12.94 -23.35 -17.15
C THR A 273 -12.72 -23.01 -18.62
N ALA A 274 -12.41 -24.00 -19.45
CA ALA A 274 -12.30 -23.85 -20.91
C ALA A 274 -13.59 -23.29 -21.52
N ILE A 275 -14.73 -23.88 -21.14
CA ILE A 275 -16.05 -23.46 -21.62
C ILE A 275 -16.34 -22.01 -21.22
N ARG A 276 -16.12 -21.64 -19.96
CA ARG A 276 -16.30 -20.25 -19.49
C ARG A 276 -15.43 -19.27 -20.27
N TYR A 277 -14.18 -19.65 -20.54
CA TYR A 277 -13.28 -18.82 -21.33
C TYR A 277 -13.82 -18.62 -22.75
N ILE A 278 -14.25 -19.68 -23.43
CA ILE A 278 -14.83 -19.61 -24.78
C ILE A 278 -16.11 -18.76 -24.79
N GLN A 279 -16.99 -18.92 -23.79
CA GLN A 279 -18.23 -18.14 -23.65
C GLN A 279 -17.97 -16.63 -23.48
N GLY A 280 -16.87 -16.25 -22.84
CA GLY A 280 -16.46 -14.86 -22.70
C GLY A 280 -16.02 -14.18 -24.01
N PHE A 281 -15.80 -14.94 -25.10
CA PHE A 281 -15.31 -14.43 -26.39
C PHE A 281 -16.20 -14.89 -27.55
N PRO A 282 -17.35 -14.21 -27.80
CA PRO A 282 -18.43 -14.80 -28.59
C PRO A 282 -18.17 -14.98 -30.09
N GLU A 283 -17.39 -14.12 -30.78
CA GLU A 283 -17.56 -14.06 -32.24
C GLU A 283 -16.32 -13.84 -33.15
N ALA A 284 -15.09 -13.59 -32.65
CA ALA A 284 -13.98 -13.28 -33.58
C ALA A 284 -12.54 -13.62 -33.14
N GLY A 285 -12.32 -14.11 -31.92
CA GLY A 285 -11.00 -13.99 -31.27
C GLY A 285 -10.27 -15.28 -30.89
N LEU A 286 -10.85 -16.47 -31.08
CA LEU A 286 -10.18 -17.69 -30.64
C LEU A 286 -9.05 -18.03 -31.62
N LEU A 287 -7.83 -17.71 -31.21
CA LEU A 287 -6.59 -18.14 -31.86
C LEU A 287 -6.60 -19.67 -32.01
N LYS A 288 -5.92 -20.16 -33.05
CA LYS A 288 -5.74 -21.62 -33.28
C LYS A 288 -5.26 -22.37 -32.03
N SER A 289 -4.50 -21.69 -31.17
CA SER A 289 -4.15 -22.16 -29.84
C SER A 289 -4.06 -21.03 -28.82
N VAL A 290 -4.58 -21.25 -27.61
CA VAL A 290 -4.52 -20.31 -26.48
C VAL A 290 -4.23 -21.07 -25.19
N THR A 291 -3.40 -20.53 -24.33
CA THR A 291 -3.11 -21.12 -23.02
C THR A 291 -3.68 -20.21 -21.93
N VAL A 292 -4.71 -20.66 -21.22
CA VAL A 292 -5.47 -19.90 -20.22
C VAL A 292 -5.00 -20.28 -18.81
N PRO A 293 -4.38 -19.38 -18.04
CA PRO A 293 -4.08 -19.63 -16.64
C PRO A 293 -5.32 -19.37 -15.77
N PHE A 294 -5.53 -20.19 -14.75
CA PHE A 294 -6.57 -19.96 -13.75
C PHE A 294 -6.10 -20.43 -12.38
N TRP A 295 -6.57 -19.73 -11.35
CA TRP A 295 -6.27 -20.06 -9.96
C TRP A 295 -7.23 -21.13 -9.48
N LYS A 296 -6.75 -22.06 -8.66
CA LYS A 296 -7.63 -22.93 -7.90
C LYS A 296 -8.29 -22.12 -6.79
N GLY A 297 -9.39 -21.43 -7.12
CA GLY A 297 -10.33 -20.94 -6.12
C GLY A 297 -10.85 -22.15 -5.34
N ARG A 298 -10.83 -22.07 -4.00
CA ARG A 298 -11.46 -23.11 -3.17
C ARG A 298 -12.95 -23.21 -3.51
N ALA A 299 -13.42 -24.45 -3.59
CA ALA A 299 -14.79 -24.82 -3.24
C ALA A 299 -15.04 -24.51 -1.76
#